data_AF-V9IEN5-F1
#
_entry.id   AF-V9IEN5-F1
#
_cell.length_a   1.000
_cell.length_b   1.000
_cell.length_c   1.000
_cell.angle_alpha   90.00
_cell.angle_beta   90.00
_cell.angle_gamma   90.00
#
_symmetry.space_group_name_H-M   'P 1'
#
loop_
_entity.id
_entity.type
_entity.pdbx_description
1 polymer ?
#
loop_
_entity_poly.entity_id
_entity_poly.type
_entity_poly.pdbx_seq_one_letter_code
_entity_poly.pdbx_strand_id
1 'polypeptide(L)'
;MLEEARDRKYNMYARIIQKAFKKYFARKRREQEKQEAADFLFGRKERKRASLNRNFMGDYIGLDDKPQILNLIGKKEKILFAETARKYDRRFKMSRKELILTNKYLYLIGREQIKKGVDKGNLVEVIKRKLSFNQLSHISLSTLQFRI
;
A
#
# COMPACT_ATOMS: atom_id res chain seq x y z
N MET A 1 -29.48 -12.91 36.09
CA MET A 1 -28.94 -14.03 36.89
C MET A 1 -27.46 -13.82 37.22
N LEU A 2 -26.95 -14.39 38.31
CA LEU A 2 -25.53 -14.25 38.72
C LEU A 2 -24.55 -14.82 37.67
N GLU A 3 -24.97 -15.83 36.92
CA GLU A 3 -24.21 -16.45 35.83
C GLU A 3 -23.95 -15.48 34.67
N GLU A 4 -24.94 -14.69 34.26
CA GLU A 4 -24.78 -13.69 33.19
C GLU A 4 -23.82 -12.56 33.56
N ALA A 5 -23.73 -12.21 34.85
CA ALA A 5 -22.76 -11.22 35.33
C ALA A 5 -21.33 -11.80 35.30
N ARG A 6 -21.18 -13.08 35.64
CA ARG A 6 -19.92 -13.82 35.56
C ARG A 6 -19.44 -13.96 34.11
N ASP A 7 -20.32 -14.34 33.19
CA ASP A 7 -20.00 -14.48 31.76
C ASP A 7 -19.60 -13.15 31.12
N ARG A 8 -20.26 -12.04 31.50
CA ARG A 8 -19.84 -10.69 31.07
C ARG A 8 -18.43 -10.37 31.53
N LYS A 9 -18.08 -10.73 32.77
CA LYS A 9 -16.74 -10.50 33.33
C LYS A 9 -15.67 -11.36 32.64
N TYR A 10 -15.95 -12.63 32.36
CA TYR A 10 -15.05 -13.49 31.58
C TYR A 10 -14.86 -13.01 30.15
N ASN A 11 -15.93 -12.60 29.48
CA ASN A 11 -15.86 -12.02 28.13
C ASN A 11 -15.01 -10.75 28.09
N MET A 12 -15.10 -9.90 29.12
CA MET A 12 -14.26 -8.71 29.24
C MET A 12 -12.76 -9.10 29.33
N TYR A 13 -12.40 -10.05 30.20
CA TYR A 13 -11.02 -10.52 30.31
C TYR A 13 -10.52 -11.16 29.01
N ALA A 14 -11.34 -12.00 28.37
CA ALA A 14 -11.01 -12.61 27.09
C ALA A 14 -10.72 -11.56 26.01
N ARG A 15 -11.52 -10.49 25.92
CA ARG A 15 -11.29 -9.38 24.99
C ARG A 15 -9.97 -8.65 25.26
N ILE A 16 -9.62 -8.44 26.52
CA ILE A 16 -8.34 -7.80 26.91
C ILE A 16 -7.16 -8.67 26.46
N ILE A 17 -7.20 -9.98 26.76
CA ILE A 17 -6.16 -10.94 26.38
C ILE A 17 -6.05 -11.01 24.85
N GLN A 18 -7.16 -11.14 24.14
CA GLN A 18 -7.18 -11.18 22.67
C GLN A 18 -6.60 -9.90 22.05
N LYS A 19 -6.94 -8.72 22.60
CA LYS A 19 -6.40 -7.44 22.13
C LYS A 19 -4.89 -7.35 22.36
N ALA A 20 -4.41 -7.74 23.54
CA ALA A 20 -2.99 -7.76 23.86
C ALA A 20 -2.23 -8.75 22.96
N PHE A 21 -2.78 -9.95 22.77
CA PHE A 21 -2.23 -10.98 21.89
C PHE A 21 -2.12 -10.48 20.45
N LYS A 22 -3.22 -9.99 19.86
CA LYS A 22 -3.23 -9.42 18.50
C LYS A 22 -2.22 -8.29 18.35
N LYS A 23 -2.12 -7.39 19.33
CA LYS A 23 -1.14 -6.29 19.33
C LYS A 23 0.31 -6.80 19.35
N TYR A 24 0.61 -7.80 20.18
CA TYR A 24 1.95 -8.40 20.25
C TYR A 24 2.35 -9.05 18.92
N PHE A 25 1.49 -9.88 18.34
CA PHE A 25 1.78 -10.55 17.07
C PHE A 25 1.86 -9.57 15.90
N ALA A 26 1.02 -8.52 15.88
CA ALA A 26 1.13 -7.46 14.88
C ALA A 26 2.47 -6.72 14.99
N ARG A 27 2.95 -6.43 16.22
CA ARG A 27 4.27 -5.85 16.43
C ARG A 27 5.38 -6.80 15.96
N LYS A 28 5.34 -8.07 16.37
CA LYS A 28 6.34 -9.08 15.98
C LYS A 28 6.42 -9.23 14.45
N ARG A 29 5.28 -9.31 13.76
CA ARG A 29 5.23 -9.38 12.30
C ARG A 29 5.83 -8.14 11.64
N ARG A 30 5.52 -6.93 12.11
CA ARG A 30 6.11 -5.70 11.55
C ARG A 30 7.62 -5.64 11.71
N GLU A 31 8.14 -6.06 12.86
CA GLU A 31 9.60 -6.10 13.06
C GLU A 31 10.27 -7.16 12.18
N GLN A 32 9.62 -8.31 11.98
CA GLN A 32 10.08 -9.33 11.04
C GLN A 32 10.11 -8.79 9.60
N GLU A 33 9.02 -8.17 9.13
CA GLU A 33 8.94 -7.57 7.78
C GLU A 33 10.02 -6.50 7.57
N LYS A 34 10.31 -5.67 8.59
CA LYS A 34 11.41 -4.70 8.55
C LYS A 34 12.77 -5.37 8.40
N GLN A 35 13.01 -6.44 9.16
CA GLN A 35 14.26 -7.18 9.11
C GLN A 35 14.45 -7.85 7.75
N GLU A 36 13.44 -8.56 7.26
CA GLU A 36 13.45 -9.20 5.93
C GLU A 36 13.72 -8.19 4.81
N ALA A 37 13.11 -7.01 4.87
CA ALA A 37 13.36 -5.94 3.90
C ALA A 37 14.79 -5.39 3.99
N ALA A 38 15.34 -5.27 5.20
CA ALA A 38 16.72 -4.82 5.41
C ALA A 38 17.74 -5.84 4.89
N ASP A 39 17.50 -7.13 5.13
CA ASP A 39 18.34 -8.23 4.70
C ASP A 39 18.30 -8.41 3.18
N PHE A 40 17.12 -8.25 2.57
CA PHE A 40 16.96 -8.34 1.12
C PHE A 40 17.84 -7.36 0.33
N LEU A 41 18.07 -6.16 0.88
CA LEU A 41 18.87 -5.10 0.26
C LEU A 41 20.31 -5.01 0.81
N PHE A 42 20.64 -5.74 1.86
CA PHE A 42 21.95 -5.67 2.51
C PHE A 42 23.07 -6.08 1.54
N GLY A 43 24.13 -5.27 1.45
CA GLY A 43 25.25 -5.47 0.52
C GLY A 43 24.91 -5.30 -0.97
N ARG A 44 23.63 -5.11 -1.33
CA ARG A 44 23.17 -4.98 -2.72
C ARG A 44 22.76 -3.56 -3.09
N LYS A 45 22.47 -2.72 -2.11
CA LYS A 45 22.06 -1.34 -2.31
C LYS A 45 22.58 -0.41 -1.20
N GLU A 46 23.16 0.72 -1.60
CA GLU A 46 23.49 1.80 -0.68
C GLU A 46 22.23 2.31 0.03
N ARG A 47 22.30 2.32 1.36
CA ARG A 47 21.15 2.58 2.22
C ARG A 47 20.84 4.07 2.31
N LYS A 48 19.57 4.42 2.11
CA LYS A 48 19.05 5.76 2.44
C LYS A 48 18.79 5.84 3.94
N ARG A 49 19.52 6.67 4.70
CA ARG A 49 19.37 6.78 6.17
C ARG A 49 17.92 6.97 6.63
N ALA A 50 17.15 7.78 5.89
CA ALA A 50 15.74 8.04 6.18
C ALA A 50 14.80 6.81 6.03
N SER A 51 15.25 5.70 5.42
CA SER A 51 14.43 4.48 5.31
C SER A 51 14.48 3.60 6.55
N LEU A 52 15.45 3.76 7.45
CA LEU A 52 15.63 2.92 8.64
C LEU A 52 14.46 3.03 9.62
N ASN A 53 13.98 4.26 9.84
CA ASN A 53 12.94 4.55 10.83
C ASN A 53 11.57 4.76 10.19
N ARG A 54 11.40 4.40 8.90
CA ARG A 54 10.12 4.57 8.21
C ARG A 54 9.17 3.43 8.61
N ASN A 55 7.98 3.80 9.10
CA ASN A 55 6.93 2.82 9.40
C ASN A 55 6.33 2.28 8.10
N PHE A 56 6.12 0.96 8.04
CA PHE A 56 5.39 0.27 6.96
C PHE A 56 3.89 0.38 7.20
N MET A 57 3.25 1.37 6.58
CA MET A 57 1.82 1.64 6.73
C MET A 57 0.96 0.91 5.69
N GLY A 58 1.54 0.56 4.54
CA GLY A 58 0.82 0.04 3.38
C GLY A 58 0.19 1.17 2.58
N ASP A 59 -0.77 1.89 3.16
CA ASP A 59 -1.38 3.06 2.54
C ASP A 59 -0.67 4.36 2.96
N TYR A 60 -0.04 5.02 2.00
CA TYR A 60 0.63 6.31 2.17
C TYR A 60 -0.09 7.47 1.49
N ILE A 61 -1.24 7.22 0.85
CA ILE A 61 -1.98 8.25 0.11
C ILE A 61 -3.34 8.56 0.75
N GLY A 62 -3.78 7.79 1.75
CA GLY A 62 -5.06 7.99 2.42
C GLY A 62 -6.21 7.64 1.48
N LEU A 63 -6.33 6.34 1.16
CA LEU A 63 -7.35 5.86 0.23
C LEU A 63 -8.78 6.02 0.75
N ASP A 64 -8.95 6.04 2.07
CA ASP A 64 -10.26 6.28 2.71
C ASP A 64 -10.90 7.59 2.24
N ASP A 65 -10.09 8.62 1.98
CA ASP A 65 -10.54 9.93 1.49
C ASP A 65 -10.59 10.03 -0.05
N LYS A 66 -10.40 8.91 -0.76
CA LYS A 66 -10.29 8.87 -2.23
C LYS A 66 -11.23 7.84 -2.86
N PRO A 67 -12.56 8.04 -2.75
CA PRO A 67 -13.56 7.10 -3.29
C PRO A 67 -13.42 6.92 -4.81
N GLN A 68 -13.03 7.95 -5.57
CA GLN A 68 -12.79 7.87 -7.00
C GLN A 68 -11.69 6.86 -7.39
N ILE A 69 -10.69 6.65 -6.53
CA ILE A 69 -9.64 5.66 -6.74
C ILE A 69 -10.14 4.28 -6.34
N LEU A 70 -10.81 4.17 -5.18
CA LEU A 70 -11.37 2.92 -4.70
C LEU A 70 -12.38 2.31 -5.68
N ASN A 71 -13.19 3.15 -6.34
CA ASN A 71 -14.15 2.72 -7.36
C ASN A 71 -13.51 2.08 -8.59
N LEU A 72 -12.23 2.35 -8.87
CA LEU A 72 -11.47 1.74 -9.96
C LEU A 72 -10.92 0.35 -9.60
N ILE A 73 -10.86 0.04 -8.30
CA ILE A 73 -10.31 -1.22 -7.78
C ILE A 73 -11.45 -2.23 -7.62
N GLY A 74 -11.18 -3.51 -7.92
CA GLY A 74 -12.19 -4.56 -7.76
C GLY A 74 -12.64 -4.70 -6.31
N LYS A 75 -13.96 -4.75 -6.07
CA LYS A 75 -14.58 -4.81 -4.72
C LYS A 75 -14.05 -5.93 -3.80
N LYS A 76 -13.52 -7.03 -4.36
CA LYS A 76 -12.97 -8.18 -3.62
C LYS A 76 -11.43 -8.17 -3.54
N GLU A 77 -10.79 -7.13 -4.04
CA GLU A 77 -9.33 -7.00 -4.02
C GLU A 77 -8.88 -6.34 -2.71
N LYS A 78 -7.97 -7.02 -2.02
CA LYS A 78 -7.38 -6.46 -0.81
C LYS A 78 -6.22 -5.57 -1.20
N ILE A 79 -6.30 -4.28 -0.88
CA ILE A 79 -5.20 -3.34 -1.05
C ILE A 79 -4.12 -3.68 0.00
N LEU A 80 -2.87 -3.78 -0.46
CA LEU A 80 -1.71 -4.09 0.36
C LEU A 80 -0.77 -2.89 0.46
N PHE A 81 -0.68 -2.09 -0.60
CA PHE A 81 0.18 -0.91 -0.62
C PHE A 81 -0.38 0.16 -1.57
N ALA A 82 -0.24 1.44 -1.20
CA ALA A 82 -0.60 2.59 -2.02
C ALA A 82 0.37 3.75 -1.79
N GLU A 83 0.93 4.30 -2.86
CA GLU A 83 1.89 5.42 -2.81
C GLU A 83 1.81 6.22 -4.12
N THR A 84 2.04 7.53 -4.05
CA THR A 84 2.19 8.36 -5.25
C THR A 84 3.60 8.20 -5.83
N ALA A 85 3.72 7.51 -6.96
CA ALA A 85 4.98 7.28 -7.66
C ALA A 85 5.27 8.35 -8.73
N ARG A 86 6.55 8.70 -8.88
CA ARG A 86 7.05 9.44 -10.05
C ARG A 86 7.38 8.44 -11.16
N LYS A 87 6.56 8.42 -12.21
CA LYS A 87 6.73 7.56 -13.38
C LYS A 87 7.36 8.34 -14.51
N TYR A 88 8.47 7.84 -15.03
CA TYR A 88 9.13 8.33 -16.23
C TYR A 88 8.67 7.50 -17.44
N ASP A 89 8.37 8.15 -18.56
CA ASP A 89 8.12 7.45 -19.81
C ASP A 89 9.41 7.17 -20.60
N ARG A 90 9.26 6.56 -21.79
CA ARG A 90 10.39 6.23 -22.68
C ARG A 90 11.13 7.47 -23.21
N ARG A 91 10.52 8.65 -23.10
CA ARG A 91 11.12 9.96 -23.46
C ARG A 91 11.61 10.71 -22.22
N PHE A 92 11.73 10.01 -21.08
CA PHE A 92 12.13 10.57 -19.78
C PHE A 92 11.22 11.70 -19.26
N LYS A 93 9.98 11.79 -19.74
CA LYS A 93 9.02 12.75 -19.19
C LYS A 93 8.44 12.22 -17.88
N MET A 94 8.56 13.02 -16.83
CA MET A 94 8.05 12.70 -15.50
C MET A 94 6.53 12.93 -15.44
N SER A 95 5.82 11.98 -14.83
CA SER A 95 4.41 12.12 -14.47
C SER A 95 4.16 11.48 -13.10
N ARG A 96 3.26 12.06 -12.32
CA ARG A 96 2.80 11.43 -11.08
C ARG A 96 1.70 10.39 -11.39
N LYS A 97 1.76 9.25 -10.71
CA LYS A 97 0.79 8.16 -10.78
C LYS A 97 0.59 7.59 -9.40
N GLU A 98 -0.64 7.26 -9.06
CA GLU A 98 -0.93 6.48 -7.87
C GLU A 98 -0.61 5.01 -8.18
N LEU A 99 0.34 4.45 -7.43
CA LEU A 99 0.76 3.06 -7.52
C LEU A 99 0.02 2.29 -6.43
N ILE A 100 -0.87 1.38 -6.82
CA ILE A 100 -1.66 0.59 -5.88
C ILE A 100 -1.41 -0.88 -6.12
N LEU A 101 -0.93 -1.55 -5.07
CA LEU A 101 -0.71 -2.98 -5.05
C LEU A 101 -1.89 -3.64 -4.31
N THR A 102 -2.57 -4.56 -5.00
CA THR A 102 -3.56 -5.44 -4.38
C THR A 102 -3.00 -6.85 -4.25
N ASN A 103 -3.76 -7.76 -3.66
CA ASN A 103 -3.43 -9.18 -3.65
C ASN A 103 -3.48 -9.86 -5.03
N LYS A 104 -3.89 -9.16 -6.10
CA LYS A 104 -4.02 -9.73 -7.46
C LYS A 104 -3.28 -8.93 -8.52
N TYR A 105 -3.27 -7.61 -8.41
CA TYR A 105 -2.79 -6.73 -9.46
C TYR A 105 -1.96 -5.57 -8.92
N LEU A 106 -1.11 -5.03 -9.78
CA LEU A 106 -0.49 -3.72 -9.65
C LEU A 106 -1.20 -2.72 -10.56
N TYR A 107 -1.76 -1.68 -9.98
CA TYR A 107 -2.43 -0.59 -10.67
C TYR A 107 -1.53 0.64 -10.75
N LEU A 108 -1.52 1.27 -11.92
CA LEU A 108 -1.05 2.63 -12.13
C LEU A 108 -2.26 3.49 -12.49
N ILE A 109 -2.67 4.34 -11.56
CA ILE A 109 -3.79 5.27 -11.74
C ILE A 109 -3.23 6.66 -12.00
N GLY A 110 -3.85 7.39 -12.90
CA GLY A 110 -3.55 8.80 -13.08
C GLY A 110 -4.72 9.54 -13.66
N ARG A 111 -4.54 10.84 -13.90
CA ARG A 111 -5.63 11.71 -14.33
C ARG A 111 -5.71 11.87 -15.85
N GLU A 112 -6.92 12.00 -16.35
CA GLU A 112 -7.24 12.41 -17.72
C GLU A 112 -8.36 13.44 -17.72
N GLN A 113 -8.35 14.33 -18.72
CA GLN A 113 -9.49 15.22 -18.97
C GLN A 113 -10.54 14.49 -19.81
N ILE A 114 -11.80 14.59 -19.41
CA ILE A 114 -12.93 14.10 -20.19
C ILE A 114 -13.02 14.93 -21.48
N LYS A 115 -13.04 14.24 -22.64
CA LYS A 115 -13.01 14.89 -23.96
C LYS A 115 -14.40 15.18 -24.54
N LYS A 116 -15.45 14.52 -24.06
CA LYS A 116 -16.81 14.54 -24.63
C LYS A 116 -17.88 14.53 -23.53
N GLY A 117 -19.07 15.04 -23.84
CA GLY A 117 -20.21 15.05 -22.93
C GLY A 117 -20.30 16.30 -22.05
N VAL A 118 -21.26 16.29 -21.13
CA VAL A 118 -21.56 17.42 -20.21
C VAL A 118 -20.36 17.71 -19.29
N ASP A 119 -19.61 16.68 -18.92
CA ASP A 119 -18.43 16.80 -18.04
C ASP A 119 -17.12 17.11 -18.77
N LYS A 120 -17.18 17.58 -20.02
CA LYS A 120 -15.98 17.87 -20.82
C LYS A 120 -15.10 18.90 -20.10
N GLY A 121 -13.81 18.60 -20.00
CA GLY A 121 -12.80 19.42 -19.31
C GLY A 121 -12.53 18.99 -17.87
N ASN A 122 -13.43 18.22 -17.24
CA ASN A 122 -13.21 17.70 -15.90
C ASN A 122 -12.08 16.67 -15.86
N LEU A 123 -11.25 16.71 -14.81
CA LEU A 123 -10.20 15.73 -14.55
C LEU A 123 -10.77 14.55 -13.77
N VAL A 124 -10.60 13.35 -14.33
CA VAL A 124 -11.01 12.10 -13.69
C VAL A 124 -9.83 11.15 -13.52
N GLU A 125 -9.87 10.38 -12.44
CA GLU A 125 -8.92 9.29 -12.23
C GLU A 125 -9.24 8.14 -13.17
N VAL A 126 -8.21 7.62 -13.83
CA VAL A 126 -8.32 6.51 -14.77
C VAL A 126 -7.19 5.51 -14.57
N ILE A 127 -7.48 4.24 -14.82
CA ILE A 127 -6.47 3.18 -14.80
C ILE A 127 -5.62 3.32 -16.06
N LYS A 128 -4.35 3.73 -15.89
CA LYS A 128 -3.37 3.80 -16.98
C LYS A 128 -2.74 2.44 -17.28
N ARG A 129 -2.60 1.61 -16.24
CA ARG A 129 -2.07 0.24 -16.38
C ARG A 129 -2.62 -0.63 -15.25
N LYS A 130 -3.01 -1.85 -15.58
CA LYS A 130 -3.34 -2.92 -14.64
C LYS A 130 -2.47 -4.12 -15.01
N LEU A 131 -1.65 -4.59 -14.07
CA LEU A 131 -0.71 -5.69 -14.28
C LEU A 131 -1.02 -6.82 -13.33
N SER A 132 -1.21 -8.02 -13.88
CA SER A 132 -1.18 -9.24 -13.06
C SER A 132 0.27 -9.59 -12.73
N PHE A 133 0.50 -10.28 -11.61
CA PHE A 133 1.86 -10.66 -11.20
C PHE A 133 2.54 -11.59 -12.19
N ASN A 134 1.78 -12.44 -12.91
CA ASN A 134 2.31 -13.31 -13.95
C ASN A 134 2.93 -12.54 -15.13
N GLN A 135 2.58 -11.26 -15.31
CA GLN A 135 3.15 -10.40 -16.34
C GLN A 135 4.44 -9.69 -15.88
N LEU A 136 4.81 -9.80 -14.60
CA LEU A 136 6.01 -9.19 -14.03
C LEU A 136 7.10 -10.25 -13.92
N SER A 137 8.06 -10.23 -14.86
CA SER A 137 9.18 -11.17 -14.82
C SER A 137 10.25 -10.76 -13.81
N HIS A 138 10.62 -9.47 -13.79
CA HIS A 138 11.76 -8.97 -13.04
C HIS A 138 11.54 -7.52 -12.62
N ILE A 139 12.11 -7.16 -11.46
CA ILE A 139 12.20 -5.79 -10.96
C ILE A 139 13.68 -5.53 -10.67
N SER A 140 14.22 -4.44 -11.19
CA SER A 140 15.60 -4.04 -10.96
C SER A 140 15.68 -2.70 -10.23
N LEU A 141 16.74 -2.53 -9.46
CA LEU A 141 17.05 -1.31 -8.72
C LEU A 141 18.52 -0.97 -8.96
N SER A 142 18.84 0.33 -8.99
CA SER A 142 20.23 0.77 -8.93
C SER A 142 20.85 0.38 -7.58
N THR A 143 22.13 0.01 -7.59
CA THR A 143 22.93 -0.29 -6.39
C THR A 143 23.24 0.97 -5.57
N LEU A 144 23.15 2.16 -6.16
CA LEU A 144 23.50 3.41 -5.52
C LEU A 144 22.33 4.04 -4.78
N GLN A 145 22.63 4.92 -3.82
CA GLN A 145 21.63 5.75 -3.18
C GLN A 145 21.19 6.82 -4.17
N PHE A 146 19.87 6.96 -4.37
CA PHE A 146 19.34 8.06 -5.17
C PHE A 146 19.55 9.37 -4.40
N ARG A 147 20.44 10.22 -4.90
CA ARG A 147 20.69 11.58 -4.43
C ARG A 147 19.94 12.54 -5.36
N ILE A 148 19.02 13.34 -4.81
CA ILE A 148 18.42 14.50 -5.48
C ILE A 148 19.00 15.72 -4.78
#